data_AF-A0AAJ7J2W0-F1
#
_entry.id   AF-A0AAJ7J2W0-F1
#
_cell.length_a   1.000
_cell.length_b   1.000
_cell.length_c   1.000
_cell.angle_alpha   90.00
_cell.angle_beta   90.00
_cell.angle_gamma   90.00
#
_symmetry.space_group_name_H-M   'P 1'
#
loop_
_entity.id
_entity.type
_entity.pdbx_description
1 polymer ?
#
loop_
_entity_poly.entity_id
_entity_poly.type
_entity_poly.pdbx_seq_one_letter_code
_entity_poly.pdbx_strand_id
1 'polypeptide(L)'
;MARTTVAWICWSLCVSLCLREVASKTGLCEVESGQSNIILDIEESRGDAIDQKTVPEELPVSGDPQNETTLELIFPGRQPRFKLNGKKLQLLEPLDRDDENLSHVVFQLSCTVKQTNKKRTIPVIVRVSDINDNAPKFINTPYETTVPEDVIMTK
;
A
#
# COMPACT_ATOMS: atom_id res chain seq x y z
N MET A 1 56.75 40.96 -51.77
CA MET A 1 57.55 39.95 -51.02
C MET A 1 56.87 39.80 -49.65
N ALA A 2 55.83 38.95 -49.52
CA ALA A 2 55.85 37.50 -49.22
C ALA A 2 56.54 37.21 -47.86
N ARG A 3 55.94 36.61 -46.81
CA ARG A 3 55.16 35.35 -46.64
C ARG A 3 54.37 35.42 -45.29
N THR A 4 53.10 34.99 -45.15
CA THR A 4 52.57 33.65 -44.75
C THR A 4 53.32 32.99 -43.57
N THR A 5 52.72 32.51 -42.45
CA THR A 5 51.79 31.35 -42.25
C THR A 5 51.22 31.29 -40.81
N VAL A 6 49.91 31.01 -40.57
CA VAL A 6 49.20 29.73 -40.21
C VAL A 6 49.06 29.38 -38.70
N ALA A 7 47.78 29.38 -38.26
CA ALA A 7 46.98 28.54 -37.35
C ALA A 7 47.59 27.81 -36.12
N TRP A 8 46.85 27.86 -34.99
CA TRP A 8 46.49 26.68 -34.18
C TRP A 8 45.06 26.81 -33.62
N ILE A 9 44.25 25.79 -33.92
CA ILE A 9 42.90 25.49 -33.42
C ILE A 9 43.07 24.77 -32.08
N CYS A 10 42.28 25.11 -31.06
CA CYS A 10 41.92 24.19 -29.97
C CYS A 10 40.63 24.71 -29.32
N TRP A 11 39.45 24.37 -29.86
CA TRP A 11 38.59 23.31 -29.32
C TRP A 11 38.50 23.30 -27.79
N SER A 12 37.51 24.01 -27.28
CA SER A 12 36.77 23.58 -26.09
C SER A 12 35.39 24.21 -26.16
N LEU A 13 34.49 23.47 -26.81
CA LEU A 13 33.06 23.61 -26.62
C LEU A 13 32.79 23.55 -25.10
N CYS A 14 32.55 24.70 -24.47
CA CYS A 14 31.78 24.72 -23.23
C CYS A 14 30.32 24.62 -23.66
N VAL A 15 29.89 23.41 -24.06
CA VAL A 15 28.47 23.06 -24.03
C VAL A 15 28.14 23.09 -22.54
N SER A 16 27.64 24.24 -22.11
CA SER A 16 26.89 24.33 -20.88
C SER A 16 25.71 23.40 -21.06
N LEU A 17 25.88 22.13 -20.65
CA LEU A 17 24.76 21.26 -20.34
C LEU A 17 23.99 22.01 -19.26
N CYS A 18 22.99 22.78 -19.68
CA CYS A 18 21.76 22.82 -18.93
C CYS A 18 21.29 21.37 -18.89
N LEU A 19 21.71 20.64 -17.85
CA LEU A 19 20.88 19.62 -17.27
C LEU A 19 19.58 20.34 -16.91
N ARG A 20 18.69 20.43 -17.89
CA ARG A 20 17.28 20.51 -17.59
C ARG A 20 17.04 19.25 -16.81
N GLU A 21 16.94 19.38 -15.49
CA GLU A 21 16.12 18.46 -14.73
C GLU A 21 14.78 18.46 -15.46
N VAL A 22 14.59 17.48 -16.33
CA VAL A 22 13.26 17.12 -16.80
C VAL A 22 12.64 16.56 -15.53
N ALA A 23 12.01 17.45 -14.76
CA ALA A 23 10.94 17.06 -13.88
C ALA A 23 9.91 16.41 -14.80
N SER A 24 10.07 15.10 -15.04
CA SER A 24 9.02 14.29 -15.60
C SER A 24 7.88 14.47 -14.62
N LYS A 25 6.88 15.29 -14.97
CA LYS A 25 5.65 15.32 -14.21
C LYS A 25 5.22 13.86 -14.08
N THR A 26 5.31 13.31 -12.88
CA THR A 26 4.66 12.04 -12.56
C THR A 26 3.23 12.18 -13.08
N GLY A 27 2.84 11.29 -13.99
CA GLY A 27 1.52 11.35 -14.61
C GLY A 27 0.46 11.25 -13.52
N LEU A 28 -0.69 11.88 -13.71
CA LEU A 28 -1.84 11.70 -12.82
C LEU A 28 -2.27 10.22 -12.83
N CYS A 29 -2.78 9.71 -11.71
CA CYS A 29 -3.09 8.29 -11.54
C CYS A 29 -1.85 7.36 -11.65
N GLU A 30 -0.68 7.82 -11.20
CA GLU A 30 0.52 6.99 -11.02
C GLU A 30 0.74 6.70 -9.53
N VAL A 31 1.24 5.50 -9.23
CA VAL A 31 1.65 5.17 -7.86
C VAL A 31 2.95 5.90 -7.57
N GLU A 32 3.01 6.63 -6.46
CA GLU A 32 4.16 7.50 -6.14
C GLU A 32 5.48 6.73 -5.97
N SER A 33 5.40 5.46 -5.55
CA SER A 33 6.55 4.56 -5.46
C SER A 33 7.02 4.00 -6.82
N GLY A 34 6.27 4.24 -7.90
CA GLY A 34 6.51 3.64 -9.22
C GLY A 34 6.11 2.16 -9.33
N GLN A 35 5.56 1.56 -8.27
CA GLN A 35 5.13 0.17 -8.26
C GLN A 35 3.85 -0.06 -9.07
N SER A 36 3.58 -1.31 -9.44
CA SER A 36 2.38 -1.70 -10.19
C SER A 36 1.14 -1.88 -9.32
N ASN A 37 1.34 -2.04 -8.01
CA ASN A 37 0.31 -2.25 -7.00
C ASN A 37 0.53 -1.33 -5.79
N ILE A 38 -0.54 -1.14 -5.02
CA ILE A 38 -0.50 -0.42 -3.74
C ILE A 38 -0.58 -1.47 -2.63
N ILE A 39 0.30 -1.33 -1.64
CA ILE A 39 0.29 -2.16 -0.45
C ILE A 39 0.09 -1.23 0.75
N LEU A 40 -0.91 -1.57 1.56
CA LEU A 40 -1.22 -0.87 2.81
C LEU A 40 -1.21 -1.88 3.95
N ASP A 41 -0.91 -1.42 5.15
CA ASP A 41 -1.09 -2.18 6.39
C ASP A 41 -2.24 -1.59 7.19
N ILE A 42 -3.02 -2.43 7.87
CA ILE A 42 -4.05 -2.03 8.83
C ILE A 42 -4.04 -3.00 10.01
N GLU A 43 -4.21 -2.48 11.22
CA GLU A 43 -4.46 -3.31 12.40
C GLU A 43 -5.92 -3.76 12.42
N GLU A 44 -6.21 -4.99 12.88
CA GLU A 44 -7.59 -5.44 13.06
C GLU A 44 -8.37 -4.61 14.09
N SER A 45 -9.66 -4.85 14.19
CA SER A 45 -10.56 -4.06 15.04
C SER A 45 -10.51 -4.50 16.48
N ARG A 46 -10.57 -3.52 17.38
CA ARG A 46 -10.84 -3.78 18.80
C ARG A 46 -12.34 -3.72 19.02
N GLY A 47 -12.98 -4.88 19.14
CA GLY A 47 -14.45 -4.97 19.18
C GLY A 47 -15.05 -4.39 17.90
N ASP A 48 -16.07 -3.54 18.03
CA ASP A 48 -16.82 -3.00 16.89
C ASP A 48 -16.21 -1.71 16.26
N ALA A 49 -14.92 -1.44 16.52
CA ALA A 49 -14.25 -0.26 16.00
C ALA A 49 -14.08 -0.30 14.47
N ILE A 50 -14.20 0.87 13.81
CA ILE A 50 -14.04 1.05 12.35
C ILE A 50 -13.18 2.27 11.98
N ASP A 51 -12.55 2.92 12.96
CA ASP A 51 -11.76 4.14 12.83
C ASP A 51 -10.26 3.89 12.64
N GLN A 52 -9.86 2.62 12.47
CA GLN A 52 -8.49 2.24 12.20
C GLN A 52 -7.98 2.90 10.93
N LYS A 53 -6.71 3.28 10.99
CA LYS A 53 -6.01 3.93 9.89
C LYS A 53 -5.11 2.93 9.20
N THR A 54 -5.02 3.05 7.88
CA THR A 54 -4.01 2.35 7.12
C THR A 54 -2.63 2.99 7.27
N VAL A 55 -1.59 2.24 6.99
CA VAL A 55 -0.22 2.73 6.81
C VAL A 55 0.22 2.41 5.38
N PRO A 56 0.53 3.41 4.54
CA PRO A 56 0.28 4.85 4.75
C PRO A 56 -1.22 5.21 4.93
N GLU A 57 -1.51 6.35 5.56
CA GLU A 57 -2.88 6.79 5.86
C GLU A 57 -3.67 7.18 4.60
N GLU A 58 -2.96 7.60 3.54
CA GLU A 58 -3.55 7.95 2.25
C GLU A 58 -2.99 7.05 1.15
N LEU A 59 -3.83 6.75 0.16
CA LEU A 59 -3.43 6.03 -1.04
C LEU A 59 -2.31 6.81 -1.77
N PRO A 60 -1.14 6.19 -2.04
CA PRO A 60 0.01 6.84 -2.66
C PRO A 60 -0.18 6.92 -4.19
N VAL A 61 -1.24 7.60 -4.62
CA VAL A 61 -1.60 7.82 -6.02
C VAL A 61 -1.59 9.30 -6.33
N SER A 62 -0.92 9.67 -7.41
CA SER A 62 -0.80 11.05 -7.86
C SER A 62 -2.15 11.65 -8.30
N GLY A 63 -2.28 12.95 -8.05
CA GLY A 63 -3.45 13.75 -8.41
C GLY A 63 -4.41 13.99 -7.24
N ASP A 64 -5.04 15.15 -7.25
CA ASP A 64 -6.05 15.55 -6.25
C ASP A 64 -7.45 15.00 -6.60
N PRO A 65 -8.09 14.18 -5.74
CA PRO A 65 -9.44 13.66 -5.96
C PRO A 65 -10.53 14.74 -6.06
N GLN A 66 -10.31 15.93 -5.50
CA GLN A 66 -11.30 17.02 -5.58
C GLN A 66 -11.26 17.69 -6.95
N ASN A 67 -10.07 17.91 -7.51
CA ASN A 67 -9.89 18.76 -8.69
C ASN A 67 -9.44 18.02 -9.96
N GLU A 68 -8.58 17.00 -9.83
CA GLU A 68 -7.85 16.44 -10.98
C GLU A 68 -8.25 15.01 -11.32
N THR A 69 -8.54 14.19 -10.31
CA THR A 69 -8.81 12.76 -10.45
C THR A 69 -10.14 12.37 -9.80
N THR A 70 -10.68 11.23 -10.21
CA THR A 70 -11.81 10.55 -9.57
C THR A 70 -11.34 9.16 -9.16
N LEU A 71 -11.52 8.81 -7.88
CA LEU A 71 -11.09 7.54 -7.31
C LEU A 71 -12.31 6.68 -6.97
N GLU A 72 -12.30 5.42 -7.38
CA GLU A 72 -13.36 4.45 -7.10
C GLU A 72 -12.76 3.11 -6.69
N LEU A 73 -13.34 2.48 -5.66
CA LEU A 73 -12.96 1.15 -5.22
C LEU A 73 -13.80 0.08 -5.93
N ILE A 74 -13.15 -0.96 -6.44
CA ILE A 74 -13.79 -2.06 -7.16
C ILE A 74 -13.45 -3.37 -6.44
N PHE A 75 -14.48 -4.02 -5.89
CA PHE A 75 -14.39 -5.30 -5.18
C PHE A 75 -14.99 -6.42 -6.04
N PRO A 76 -14.19 -7.12 -6.88
CA PRO A 76 -14.72 -8.16 -7.76
C PRO A 76 -15.15 -9.39 -6.95
N GLY A 77 -16.45 -9.69 -6.97
CA GLY A 77 -17.00 -10.92 -6.36
C GLY A 77 -16.93 -10.98 -4.83
N ARG A 78 -16.72 -9.84 -4.16
CA ARG A 78 -16.67 -9.74 -2.68
C ARG A 78 -17.45 -8.52 -2.22
N GLN A 79 -17.94 -8.55 -0.99
CA GLN A 79 -18.59 -7.39 -0.37
C GLN A 79 -17.56 -6.27 -0.14
N PRO A 80 -17.95 -4.99 -0.27
CA PRO A 80 -17.07 -3.88 0.01
C PRO A 80 -16.75 -3.82 1.50
N ARG A 81 -15.46 -3.85 1.85
CA ARG A 81 -14.99 -3.69 3.25
C ARG A 81 -14.55 -2.25 3.56
N PHE A 82 -14.21 -1.49 2.53
CA PHE A 82 -13.72 -0.12 2.65
C PHE A 82 -14.54 0.84 1.82
N LYS A 83 -14.62 2.10 2.28
CA LYS A 83 -15.02 3.27 1.50
C LYS A 83 -13.88 4.29 1.44
N LEU A 84 -13.94 5.17 0.45
CA LEU A 84 -12.99 6.28 0.32
C LEU A 84 -13.50 7.53 1.06
N ASN A 85 -12.61 8.16 1.80
CA ASN A 85 -12.75 9.53 2.26
C ASN A 85 -11.54 10.34 1.77
N GLY A 86 -11.70 11.01 0.63
CA GLY A 86 -10.58 11.57 -0.12
C GLY A 86 -9.66 10.45 -0.63
N LYS A 87 -8.42 10.41 -0.13
CA LYS A 87 -7.46 9.32 -0.40
C LYS A 87 -7.37 8.29 0.72
N LYS A 88 -8.10 8.47 1.83
CA LYS A 88 -8.07 7.59 2.99
C LYS A 88 -9.07 6.45 2.82
N LEU A 89 -8.66 5.25 3.20
CA LEU A 89 -9.60 4.13 3.36
C LEU A 89 -10.26 4.24 4.73
N GLN A 90 -11.57 4.00 4.78
CA GLN A 90 -12.34 3.87 6.00
C GLN A 90 -13.06 2.53 5.99
N LEU A 91 -13.02 1.81 7.10
CA LEU A 91 -13.74 0.55 7.26
C LEU A 91 -15.26 0.79 7.22
N LEU A 92 -15.97 -0.15 6.61
CA LEU A 92 -17.44 -0.21 6.63
C LEU A 92 -17.95 -1.07 7.79
N GLU A 93 -17.17 -2.08 8.17
CA GLU A 93 -17.45 -3.06 9.20
C GLU A 93 -16.16 -3.36 9.96
N PRO A 94 -16.26 -3.83 11.22
CA PRO A 94 -15.10 -4.32 11.96
C PRO A 94 -14.39 -5.44 11.18
N LEU A 95 -13.09 -5.30 11.08
CA LEU A 95 -12.14 -6.28 10.61
C LEU A 95 -11.71 -7.19 11.77
N ASP A 96 -11.86 -8.49 11.61
CA ASP A 96 -11.37 -9.55 12.51
C ASP A 96 -10.46 -10.44 11.65
N ARG A 97 -9.20 -10.60 12.04
CA ARG A 97 -8.21 -11.38 11.28
C ARG A 97 -8.40 -12.88 11.50
N ASP A 98 -8.82 -13.27 12.70
CA ASP A 98 -9.03 -14.65 13.10
C ASP A 98 -10.34 -15.22 12.53
N ASP A 99 -11.33 -14.37 12.28
CA ASP A 99 -12.52 -14.73 11.49
C ASP A 99 -12.15 -14.94 10.01
N GLU A 100 -12.60 -16.06 9.44
CA GLU A 100 -12.33 -16.49 8.06
C GLU A 100 -10.84 -16.51 7.61
N ASN A 101 -9.87 -16.40 8.54
CA ASN A 101 -8.43 -16.26 8.25
C ASN A 101 -8.09 -15.06 7.33
N LEU A 102 -8.67 -13.89 7.64
CA LEU A 102 -8.54 -12.64 6.86
C LEU A 102 -7.17 -11.97 6.99
N SER A 103 -6.11 -12.63 6.50
CA SER A 103 -4.74 -12.08 6.49
C SER A 103 -4.55 -10.85 5.58
N HIS A 104 -5.37 -10.72 4.54
CA HIS A 104 -5.31 -9.61 3.60
C HIS A 104 -6.62 -9.41 2.83
N VAL A 105 -6.90 -8.16 2.44
CA VAL A 105 -8.01 -7.78 1.57
C VAL A 105 -7.46 -7.30 0.24
N VAL A 106 -7.98 -7.85 -0.88
CA VAL A 106 -7.55 -7.49 -2.24
C VAL A 106 -8.72 -6.87 -2.99
N PHE A 107 -8.47 -5.71 -3.60
CA PHE A 107 -9.42 -5.03 -4.47
C PHE A 107 -8.68 -4.19 -5.51
N GLN A 108 -9.41 -3.48 -6.37
CA GLN A 108 -8.84 -2.61 -7.39
C GLN A 108 -9.24 -1.16 -7.14
N LEU A 109 -8.29 -0.24 -7.31
CA LEU A 109 -8.52 1.20 -7.34
C LEU A 109 -8.62 1.65 -8.79
N SER A 110 -9.76 2.19 -9.18
CA SER A 110 -9.97 2.88 -10.45
C SER A 110 -9.68 4.37 -10.26
N CYS A 111 -8.63 4.86 -10.91
CA CYS A 111 -8.30 6.28 -10.96
C CYS A 111 -8.57 6.82 -12.37
N THR A 112 -9.44 7.81 -12.47
CA THR A 112 -9.80 8.47 -13.73
C THR A 112 -9.36 9.92 -13.70
N VAL A 113 -8.56 10.34 -14.67
CA VAL A 113 -8.14 11.74 -14.83
C VAL A 113 -9.30 12.55 -15.40
N LYS A 114 -9.81 13.54 -14.67
CA LYS A 114 -11.01 14.32 -15.06
C LYS A 114 -10.86 15.03 -16.40
N GLN A 115 -9.68 15.60 -16.66
CA GLN A 115 -9.43 16.37 -17.89
C GLN A 115 -9.39 15.51 -19.16
N THR A 116 -8.88 14.28 -19.06
CA THR A 116 -8.63 13.43 -20.23
C THR A 116 -9.51 12.20 -20.30
N ASN A 117 -10.28 11.92 -19.24
CA ASN A 117 -11.02 10.68 -19.03
C ASN A 117 -10.16 9.41 -19.15
N LYS A 118 -8.83 9.54 -19.06
CA LYS A 118 -7.94 8.38 -19.00
C LYS A 118 -8.15 7.68 -17.67
N LYS A 119 -8.47 6.39 -17.74
CA LYS A 119 -8.66 5.53 -16.57
C LYS A 119 -7.48 4.58 -16.42
N ARG A 120 -7.03 4.41 -15.18
CA ARG A 120 -6.06 3.40 -14.78
C ARG A 120 -6.65 2.60 -13.62
N THR A 121 -6.46 1.30 -13.67
CA THR A 121 -6.82 0.39 -12.59
C THR A 121 -5.56 -0.11 -11.90
N ILE A 122 -5.50 0.03 -10.58
CA ILE A 122 -4.33 -0.30 -9.77
C ILE A 122 -4.76 -1.33 -8.72
N PRO A 123 -4.13 -2.52 -8.66
CA PRO A 123 -4.39 -3.49 -7.60
C PRO A 123 -3.99 -2.92 -6.23
N VAL A 124 -4.86 -3.11 -5.23
CA VAL A 124 -4.61 -2.73 -3.85
C VAL A 124 -4.66 -3.96 -2.96
N ILE A 125 -3.63 -4.12 -2.14
CA ILE A 125 -3.50 -5.20 -1.16
C ILE A 125 -3.39 -4.54 0.21
N VAL A 126 -4.40 -4.76 1.06
CA VAL A 126 -4.39 -4.32 2.45
C VAL A 126 -4.04 -5.52 3.33
N ARG A 127 -2.88 -5.51 3.97
CA ARG A 127 -2.46 -6.55 4.91
C ARG A 127 -3.04 -6.25 6.28
N VAL A 128 -3.57 -7.27 6.93
CA VAL A 128 -4.18 -7.16 8.26
C VAL A 128 -3.17 -7.66 9.29
N SER A 129 -2.75 -6.78 10.18
CA SER A 129 -1.93 -7.15 11.32
C SER A 129 -2.80 -7.61 12.49
N ASP A 130 -2.35 -8.67 13.12
CA ASP A 130 -2.97 -9.32 14.27
C ASP A 130 -2.82 -8.50 15.54
N ILE A 131 -3.86 -8.48 16.37
CA ILE A 131 -3.82 -8.08 17.78
C ILE A 131 -3.96 -9.37 18.60
N ASN A 132 -3.23 -9.46 19.72
CA ASN A 132 -3.44 -10.53 20.68
C ASN A 132 -4.68 -10.25 21.56
N ASP A 133 -5.87 -10.26 20.96
CA ASP A 133 -7.16 -10.04 21.64
C ASP A 133 -7.82 -11.34 22.12
N ASN A 134 -7.39 -12.48 21.59
CA ASN A 134 -7.88 -13.81 21.94
C ASN A 134 -7.07 -14.45 23.08
N ALA A 135 -7.67 -14.53 24.27
CA ALA A 135 -7.10 -15.24 25.40
C ALA A 135 -7.19 -16.78 25.24
N PRO A 136 -6.18 -17.53 25.72
CA PRO A 136 -6.22 -19.00 25.66
C PRO A 136 -7.42 -19.56 26.44
N LYS A 137 -8.10 -20.55 25.85
CA LYS A 137 -9.22 -21.28 26.48
C LYS A 137 -8.76 -22.68 26.85
N PHE A 138 -8.68 -22.96 28.15
CA PHE A 138 -8.34 -24.28 28.66
C PHE A 138 -9.54 -25.22 28.47
N ILE A 139 -9.41 -26.21 27.59
CA ILE A 139 -10.39 -27.27 27.41
C ILE A 139 -10.26 -28.30 28.53
N ASN A 140 -11.37 -28.94 28.95
CA ASN A 140 -11.37 -30.03 29.93
C ASN A 140 -10.77 -29.63 31.29
N THR A 141 -11.18 -28.48 31.81
CA THR A 141 -10.81 -28.05 33.16
C THR A 141 -11.84 -28.54 34.20
N PRO A 142 -11.40 -29.02 35.37
CA PRO A 142 -10.00 -29.21 35.78
C PRO A 142 -9.32 -30.40 35.05
N TYR A 143 -8.00 -30.31 34.89
CA TYR A 143 -7.21 -31.41 34.38
C TYR A 143 -6.96 -32.44 35.48
N GLU A 144 -7.48 -33.65 35.29
CA GLU A 144 -7.25 -34.78 36.20
C GLU A 144 -6.50 -35.88 35.47
N THR A 145 -5.48 -36.44 36.14
CA THR A 145 -4.72 -37.58 35.66
C THR A 145 -4.27 -38.42 36.85
N THR A 146 -4.12 -39.73 36.64
CA THR A 146 -3.63 -40.67 37.65
C THR A 146 -2.20 -41.06 37.32
N VAL A 147 -1.29 -40.91 38.28
CA VAL A 147 0.12 -41.27 38.12
C VAL A 147 0.43 -42.47 39.02
N PRO A 148 0.86 -43.62 38.46
CA PRO A 148 1.36 -44.74 39.24
C PRO A 148 2.61 -44.37 40.04
N GLU A 149 2.72 -44.90 41.26
CA GLU A 149 3.86 -44.60 42.14
C GLU A 149 5.21 -45.15 41.63
N ASP A 150 5.18 -46.16 40.75
CA ASP A 150 6.34 -46.81 40.14
C ASP A 150 6.79 -46.12 38.84
N VAL A 151 6.21 -44.96 38.51
CA VAL A 151 6.67 -44.14 37.38
C VAL A 151 8.12 -43.72 37.59
N ILE A 152 8.97 -44.17 36.68
CA ILE A 152 10.37 -43.74 36.61
C ILE A 152 10.41 -42.36 35.96
N MET A 153 10.80 -41.35 36.75
CA MET A 153 11.10 -40.01 36.24
C MET A 153 12.47 -40.04 35.56
N THR A 154 12.50 -40.18 34.24
CA THR A 154 13.75 -40.00 33.48
C THR A 154 14.11 -38.51 33.41
N LYS A 155 15.32 -38.19 33.84
CA LYS A 155 15.94 -36.86 33.80
C LYS A 155 16.62 -36.60 32.46
#